data_AF-A0A1H6YAL8-F1
#
_entry.id   AF-A0A1H6YAL8-F1
#
_cell.length_a   1.000
_cell.length_b   1.000
_cell.length_c   1.000
_cell.angle_alpha   90.00
_cell.angle_beta   90.00
_cell.angle_gamma   90.00
#
_symmetry.space_group_name_H-M   'P 1'
#
loop_
_entity.id
_entity.type
_entity.pdbx_description
1 polymer ?
#
loop_
_entity_poly.entity_id
_entity_poly.type
_entity_poly.pdbx_seq_one_letter_code
_entity_poly.pdbx_strand_id
1 'polypeptide(L)'
;MNLMNKLFIYILLLTSGFFASCEEKIEARSETQCLQAKFISKYCNGTSEPLYLVKFPSPTSLTKNYSGDDANPTYVAAMLDLPESVQINDTTFYMQIYRDPQRESKVIIGICTANFGPASILVCEGVSQSCP
;
A
#
# COMPACT_ATOMS: atom_id res chain seq x y z
N MET A 1 -21.43 61.85 -12.74
CA MET A 1 -20.26 60.98 -12.47
C MET A 1 -20.64 59.55 -12.84
N ASN A 2 -20.04 59.07 -13.92
CA ASN A 2 -20.60 58.07 -14.83
C ASN A 2 -20.69 56.63 -14.28
N LEU A 3 -21.81 55.98 -14.59
CA LEU A 3 -22.11 54.55 -14.35
C LEU A 3 -21.03 53.59 -14.89
N MET A 4 -20.20 54.08 -15.83
CA MET A 4 -19.12 53.35 -16.50
C MET A 4 -17.90 53.03 -15.62
N ASN A 5 -17.69 53.76 -14.51
CA ASN A 5 -16.52 53.55 -13.64
C ASN A 5 -16.70 52.45 -12.58
N LYS A 6 -17.94 52.00 -12.34
CA LYS A 6 -18.21 50.94 -11.35
C LYS A 6 -18.11 49.53 -11.95
N LEU A 7 -18.32 49.39 -13.26
CA LEU A 7 -18.32 48.07 -13.92
C LEU A 7 -16.91 47.47 -14.05
N PHE A 8 -15.88 48.31 -14.18
CA PHE A 8 -14.50 47.86 -14.36
C PHE A 8 -13.89 47.23 -13.11
N ILE A 9 -14.38 47.57 -11.92
CA ILE A 9 -13.85 47.05 -10.65
C ILE A 9 -14.40 45.64 -10.35
N TYR A 10 -15.60 45.31 -10.80
CA TYR A 10 -16.20 43.99 -10.57
C TYR A 10 -15.62 42.89 -11.47
N ILE A 11 -15.11 43.23 -12.66
CA ILE A 11 -14.51 42.25 -13.58
C ILE A 11 -13.08 41.87 -13.14
N LEU A 12 -12.39 42.77 -12.45
CA LEU A 12 -11.00 42.56 -11.97
C LEU A 12 -10.91 41.68 -10.71
N LEU A 13 -12.03 41.47 -9.99
CA LEU A 13 -12.09 40.64 -8.78
C LEU A 13 -12.51 39.19 -9.04
N LEU A 14 -12.85 38.83 -10.29
CA LEU A 14 -13.26 37.47 -10.67
C LEU A 14 -12.15 36.64 -11.30
N THR A 15 -10.94 37.19 -11.46
CA THR A 15 -9.81 36.53 -12.15
C THR A 15 -8.64 36.16 -11.24
N SER A 16 -8.70 36.45 -9.94
CA SER A 16 -7.70 35.99 -8.98
C SER A 16 -7.95 34.54 -8.58
N GLY A 17 -7.50 33.64 -9.46
CA GLY A 17 -6.66 32.50 -9.09
C GLY A 17 -7.14 31.63 -7.94
N PHE A 18 -8.20 30.85 -8.17
CA PHE A 18 -8.35 29.55 -7.52
C PHE A 18 -7.95 28.45 -8.51
N PHE A 19 -6.72 28.52 -9.03
CA PHE A 19 -5.99 27.29 -9.32
C PHE A 19 -5.58 26.71 -7.96
N ALA A 20 -6.54 26.16 -7.24
CA ALA A 20 -6.26 25.17 -6.22
C ALA A 20 -5.71 23.95 -6.98
N SER A 21 -4.44 24.04 -7.36
CA SER A 21 -3.64 22.89 -7.70
C SER A 21 -3.64 22.06 -6.42
N CYS A 22 -4.57 21.11 -6.33
CA CYS A 22 -4.30 19.89 -5.58
C CYS A 22 -3.06 19.31 -6.27
N GLU A 23 -1.88 19.74 -5.83
CA GLU A 23 -0.71 18.88 -5.94
C GLU A 23 -1.14 17.61 -5.22
N GLU A 24 -1.56 16.61 -5.99
CA GLU A 24 -1.53 15.23 -5.56
C GLU A 24 -0.11 15.05 -5.03
N LYS A 25 0.02 15.06 -3.69
CA LYS A 25 1.26 14.67 -3.04
C LYS A 25 1.44 13.22 -3.45
N ILE A 26 2.24 13.01 -4.48
CA ILE A 26 2.69 11.70 -4.87
C ILE A 26 3.45 11.18 -3.66
N GLU A 27 2.80 10.32 -2.88
CA GLU A 27 3.42 9.74 -1.70
C GLU A 27 4.69 9.00 -2.14
N ALA A 28 5.81 9.41 -1.57
CA ALA A 28 7.11 8.88 -1.94
C ALA A 28 7.29 7.45 -1.42
N ARG A 29 8.15 6.70 -2.10
CA ARG A 29 8.65 5.40 -1.64
C ARG A 29 9.19 5.54 -0.20
N SER A 30 8.76 4.66 0.71
CA SER A 30 9.28 4.67 2.09
C SER A 30 10.68 4.06 2.19
N GLU A 31 11.33 4.26 3.34
CA GLU A 31 12.52 3.49 3.70
C GLU A 31 12.22 1.98 3.76
N THR A 32 13.24 1.18 3.45
CA THR A 32 13.21 -0.28 3.56
C THR A 32 13.30 -0.70 5.02
N GLN A 33 12.39 -1.58 5.43
CA GLN A 33 12.39 -2.25 6.73
C GLN A 33 12.70 -3.73 6.53
N CYS A 34 13.57 -4.29 7.38
CA CYS A 34 13.77 -5.73 7.41
C CYS A 34 12.84 -6.35 8.45
N LEU A 35 11.99 -7.29 8.06
CA LEU A 35 11.09 -8.00 8.96
C LEU A 35 11.15 -9.51 8.77
N GLN A 36 10.92 -10.22 9.88
CA GLN A 36 10.64 -11.65 9.85
C GLN A 36 9.18 -11.87 9.43
N ALA A 37 8.96 -12.82 8.54
CA ALA A 37 7.63 -13.18 8.07
C ALA A 37 7.50 -14.69 7.80
N LYS A 38 6.26 -15.13 7.58
CA LYS A 38 5.90 -16.49 7.21
C LYS A 38 4.99 -16.44 5.99
N PHE A 39 5.27 -17.26 4.97
CA PHE A 39 4.38 -17.37 3.82
C PHE A 39 3.09 -18.11 4.23
N ILE A 40 1.95 -17.57 3.81
CA ILE A 40 0.63 -18.18 4.05
C ILE A 40 0.09 -18.81 2.77
N SER A 41 -0.08 -17.99 1.74
CA SER A 41 -0.73 -18.40 0.49
C SER A 41 -0.56 -17.33 -0.59
N LYS A 42 -0.99 -17.64 -1.81
CA LYS A 42 -1.36 -16.59 -2.77
C LYS A 42 -2.54 -15.79 -2.20
N TYR A 43 -2.50 -14.46 -2.35
CA TYR A 43 -3.49 -13.57 -1.73
C TYR A 43 -4.83 -13.60 -2.49
N CYS A 44 -4.83 -13.28 -3.78
CA CYS A 44 -6.04 -13.30 -4.61
C CYS A 44 -5.76 -13.86 -6.01
N ASN A 45 -6.81 -14.39 -6.64
CA ASN A 45 -6.78 -14.80 -8.03
C ASN A 45 -7.21 -13.62 -8.92
N GLY A 46 -6.60 -13.49 -10.10
CA GLY A 46 -6.97 -12.45 -11.07
C GLY A 46 -6.51 -11.03 -10.71
N THR A 47 -5.46 -10.89 -9.90
CA THR A 47 -4.74 -9.63 -9.74
C THR A 47 -3.87 -9.35 -10.98
N SER A 48 -3.67 -8.07 -11.33
CA SER A 48 -2.79 -7.69 -12.46
C SER A 48 -1.33 -8.12 -12.25
N GLU A 49 -0.90 -8.20 -10.99
CA GLU A 49 0.41 -8.71 -10.57
C GLU A 49 0.22 -9.79 -9.50
N PRO A 50 1.09 -10.82 -9.41
CA PRO A 50 0.97 -11.85 -8.38
C PRO A 50 1.18 -11.23 -6.99
N LEU A 51 0.19 -11.42 -6.11
CA LEU A 51 0.24 -11.01 -4.70
C LEU A 51 0.29 -12.22 -3.78
N TYR A 52 1.18 -12.17 -2.80
CA TYR A 52 1.42 -13.26 -1.85
C TYR A 52 1.17 -12.81 -0.42
N LEU A 53 0.31 -13.53 0.29
CA LEU A 53 -0.02 -13.21 1.67
C LEU A 53 1.05 -13.76 2.61
N VAL A 54 1.57 -12.88 3.47
CA VAL A 54 2.54 -13.24 4.51
C VAL A 54 2.03 -12.80 5.88
N LYS A 55 2.41 -13.57 6.90
CA LYS A 55 2.15 -13.30 8.32
C LYS A 55 3.41 -12.76 8.99
N PHE A 56 3.24 -11.80 9.88
CA PHE A 56 4.28 -11.26 10.74
C PHE A 56 4.09 -11.74 12.19
N PRO A 57 5.20 -11.94 12.94
CA PRO A 57 5.13 -12.35 14.34
C PRO A 57 4.61 -11.25 15.27
N SER A 58 4.76 -9.98 14.88
CA SER A 58 4.39 -8.80 15.66
C SER A 58 3.76 -7.72 14.76
N PRO A 59 2.95 -6.81 15.33
CA PRO A 59 2.40 -5.69 14.57
C PRO A 59 3.50 -4.70 14.20
N THR A 60 3.41 -4.15 12.99
CA THR A 60 4.19 -3.00 12.55
C THR A 60 3.29 -1.95 11.91
N SER A 61 3.82 -0.75 11.66
CA SER A 61 3.11 0.30 10.90
C SER A 61 2.76 -0.13 9.46
N LEU A 62 3.39 -1.20 8.96
CA LEU A 62 3.17 -1.72 7.61
C LEU A 62 2.13 -2.85 7.57
N THR A 63 1.87 -3.51 8.69
CA THR A 63 0.94 -4.66 8.77
C THR A 63 -0.50 -4.23 9.02
N LYS A 64 -1.46 -5.05 8.59
CA LYS A 64 -2.85 -4.98 9.04
C LYS A 64 -3.13 -6.09 10.05
N ASN A 65 -3.86 -5.75 11.11
CA ASN A 65 -4.40 -6.75 12.01
C ASN A 65 -5.58 -7.44 11.31
N TYR A 66 -5.46 -8.75 11.15
CA TYR A 66 -6.53 -9.64 10.75
C TYR A 66 -6.93 -10.46 11.98
N SER A 67 -8.13 -10.20 12.47
CA SER A 67 -8.80 -11.05 13.44
C SER A 67 -9.74 -11.97 12.67
N GLY A 68 -9.36 -13.24 12.51
CA GLY A 68 -10.34 -14.28 12.20
C GLY A 68 -11.19 -14.59 13.44
N ASP A 69 -12.05 -15.61 13.36
CA ASP A 69 -12.81 -16.11 14.52
C ASP A 69 -11.92 -16.60 15.68
N ASP A 70 -10.62 -16.76 15.44
CA ASP A 70 -9.63 -17.13 16.45
C ASP A 70 -9.23 -15.94 17.35
N ALA A 71 -9.08 -16.22 18.64
CA ALA A 71 -8.79 -15.24 19.69
C ALA A 71 -7.41 -14.53 19.60
N ASN A 72 -6.57 -14.89 18.63
CA ASN A 72 -5.21 -14.35 18.48
C ASN A 72 -5.10 -13.44 17.24
N PRO A 73 -4.67 -12.17 17.41
CA PRO A 73 -4.50 -11.26 16.28
C PRO A 73 -3.43 -11.79 15.32
N THR A 74 -3.74 -11.79 14.02
CA THR A 74 -2.80 -12.17 12.97
C THR A 74 -2.41 -10.94 12.18
N TYR A 75 -1.12 -10.60 12.16
CA TYR A 75 -0.62 -9.45 11.41
C TYR A 75 -0.24 -9.88 10.01
N VAL A 76 -0.89 -9.31 8.99
CA VAL A 76 -0.72 -9.74 7.59
C VAL A 76 -0.45 -8.56 6.65
N ALA A 77 0.20 -8.86 5.54
CA ALA A 77 0.27 -8.00 4.36
C ALA A 77 0.40 -8.86 3.09
N ALA A 78 0.01 -8.28 1.95
CA ALA A 78 0.16 -8.87 0.63
C ALA A 78 1.45 -8.32 -0.02
N MET A 79 2.32 -9.20 -0.50
CA MET A 79 3.62 -8.85 -1.07
C MET A 79 3.58 -8.88 -2.59
N LEU A 80 4.05 -7.78 -3.20
CA LEU A 80 4.59 -7.76 -4.55
C LEU A 80 6.04 -8.27 -4.54
N ASP A 81 6.46 -8.88 -5.64
CA ASP A 81 7.82 -9.34 -5.90
C ASP A 81 8.39 -10.33 -4.86
N LEU A 82 7.53 -11.07 -4.16
CA LEU A 82 7.98 -12.10 -3.23
C LEU A 82 8.68 -13.24 -4.00
N PRO A 83 9.97 -13.54 -3.72
CA PRO A 83 10.68 -14.58 -4.46
C PRO A 83 10.08 -15.98 -4.26
N GLU A 84 10.09 -16.82 -5.30
CA GLU A 84 9.55 -18.19 -5.23
C GLU A 84 10.23 -19.05 -4.15
N SER A 85 11.50 -18.78 -3.84
CA SER A 85 12.27 -19.49 -2.82
C SER A 85 11.66 -19.46 -1.42
N VAL A 86 10.81 -18.47 -1.12
CA VAL A 86 10.15 -18.30 0.18
C VAL A 86 8.64 -18.52 0.12
N GLN A 87 8.09 -18.87 -1.04
CA GLN A 87 6.66 -19.18 -1.23
C GLN A 87 6.33 -20.62 -0.81
N ILE A 88 6.90 -21.06 0.32
CA ILE A 88 6.72 -22.40 0.89
C ILE A 88 5.90 -22.23 2.16
N ASN A 89 4.74 -22.89 2.21
CA ASN A 89 3.84 -22.81 3.35
C ASN A 89 4.58 -23.10 4.65
N ASP A 90 4.25 -22.30 5.66
CA ASP A 90 4.79 -22.42 6.99
C ASP A 90 6.31 -22.23 7.14
N THR A 91 6.99 -21.71 6.11
CA THR A 91 8.42 -21.35 6.20
C THR A 91 8.58 -19.94 6.73
N THR A 92 9.43 -19.78 7.74
CA THR A 92 9.83 -18.48 8.28
C THR A 92 11.07 -17.97 7.55
N PHE A 93 11.05 -16.71 7.15
CA PHE A 93 12.16 -16.04 6.45
C PHE A 93 12.24 -14.57 6.86
N TYR A 94 13.34 -13.93 6.49
CA TYR A 94 13.55 -12.50 6.68
C TYR A 94 13.49 -11.82 5.31
N MET A 95 12.79 -10.69 5.24
CA MET A 95 12.65 -9.95 3.99
C MET A 95 12.74 -8.45 4.22
N GLN A 96 13.23 -7.77 3.21
CA GLN A 96 13.30 -6.33 3.12
C GLN A 96 12.05 -5.83 2.39
N ILE A 97 11.28 -4.98 3.05
CA ILE A 97 10.00 -4.48 2.54
C ILE A 97 9.91 -2.97 2.62
N TYR A 98 9.13 -2.37 1.73
CA TYR A 98 8.88 -0.93 1.71
C TYR A 98 7.48 -0.63 1.12
N ARG A 99 7.02 0.61 1.34
CA ARG A 99 5.85 1.18 0.68
C ARG A 99 6.23 1.83 -0.63
N ASP A 100 5.45 1.55 -1.67
CA ASP A 100 5.53 2.21 -2.96
C ASP A 100 4.12 2.50 -3.47
N PRO A 101 3.54 3.65 -3.09
CA PRO A 101 2.16 3.99 -3.42
C PRO A 101 1.88 3.98 -4.93
N GLN A 102 2.89 4.27 -5.76
CA GLN A 102 2.74 4.22 -7.23
C GLN A 102 2.63 2.80 -7.77
N ARG A 103 3.31 1.84 -7.15
CA ARG A 103 3.20 0.42 -7.52
C ARG A 103 1.97 -0.22 -6.90
N GLU A 104 1.74 0.03 -5.61
CA GLU A 104 0.60 -0.48 -4.85
C GLU A 104 -0.73 -0.11 -5.52
N SER A 105 -0.88 1.15 -5.98
CA SER A 105 -2.10 1.64 -6.63
C SER A 105 -2.36 1.06 -8.03
N LYS A 106 -1.33 0.52 -8.70
CA LYS A 106 -1.46 -0.12 -10.03
C LYS A 106 -1.99 -1.55 -9.93
N VAL A 107 -2.00 -2.14 -8.74
CA VAL A 107 -2.48 -3.51 -8.56
C VAL A 107 -4.00 -3.51 -8.59
N ILE A 108 -4.55 -4.00 -9.71
CA ILE A 108 -5.98 -4.20 -9.83
C ILE A 108 -6.34 -5.48 -9.09
N ILE A 109 -7.00 -5.34 -7.94
CA ILE A 109 -7.52 -6.47 -7.18
C ILE A 109 -8.85 -6.87 -7.81
N GLY A 110 -8.87 -8.01 -8.51
CA GLY A 110 -10.09 -8.63 -9.02
C GLY A 110 -10.95 -9.25 -7.90
N ILE A 111 -11.62 -10.38 -8.20
CA ILE A 111 -12.39 -11.10 -7.19
C ILE A 111 -11.44 -11.84 -6.24
N CYS A 112 -11.24 -11.28 -5.04
CA CYS A 112 -10.61 -12.00 -3.95
C CYS A 112 -11.60 -12.98 -3.33
N THR A 113 -11.37 -14.27 -3.49
CA THR A 113 -12.03 -15.32 -2.70
C THR A 113 -11.45 -15.42 -1.29
N ALA A 114 -10.75 -14.38 -0.81
CA ALA A 114 -9.87 -14.48 0.34
C ALA A 114 -10.67 -14.57 1.65
N ASN A 115 -10.40 -15.61 2.42
CA ASN A 115 -10.81 -15.73 3.82
C ASN A 115 -10.16 -14.63 4.69
N PHE A 116 -9.07 -14.02 4.21
CA PHE A 116 -8.37 -12.92 4.87
C PHE A 116 -8.88 -11.58 4.33
N GLY A 117 -9.24 -10.66 5.22
CA GLY A 117 -9.74 -9.32 4.86
C GLY A 117 -8.70 -8.47 4.09
N PRO A 118 -9.02 -7.20 3.77
CA PRO A 118 -8.13 -6.35 2.97
C PRO A 118 -6.77 -6.16 3.66
N ALA A 119 -5.74 -6.81 3.11
CA ALA A 119 -4.35 -6.68 3.55
C ALA A 119 -3.69 -5.46 2.89
N SER A 120 -2.71 -4.86 3.56
CA SER A 120 -1.85 -3.85 2.93
C SER A 120 -1.00 -4.50 1.84
N ILE A 121 -0.95 -3.89 0.66
CA ILE A 121 0.02 -4.27 -0.37
C ILE A 121 1.35 -3.62 -0.01
N LEU A 122 2.45 -4.36 -0.08
CA LEU A 122 3.83 -3.89 0.13
C LEU A 122 4.71 -4.46 -0.97
N VAL A 123 5.88 -3.87 -1.16
CA VAL A 123 6.88 -4.38 -2.10
C VAL A 123 8.00 -5.10 -1.35
N CYS A 124 8.34 -6.30 -1.78
CA CYS A 124 9.53 -7.03 -1.34
C CYS A 124 10.74 -6.57 -2.16
N GLU A 125 11.74 -5.97 -1.51
CA GLU A 125 13.03 -5.64 -2.14
C GLU A 125 13.92 -6.89 -2.27
N GLY A 126 13.86 -7.79 -1.29
CA GLY A 126 14.67 -9.01 -1.27
C GLY A 126 14.50 -9.84 0.00
N VAL A 127 15.07 -11.04 -0.02
CA VAL A 127 15.11 -11.98 1.11
C VAL A 127 16.53 -11.99 1.68
N SER A 128 16.65 -11.97 3.01
CA SER A 128 17.92 -11.99 3.73
C SER A 128 18.03 -13.21 4.65
N GLN A 129 19.25 -13.52 5.09
CA GLN A 129 19.48 -14.57 6.08
C GLN A 129 18.98 -14.18 7.48
N SER A 130 19.05 -12.89 7.82
CA SER A 130 18.57 -12.32 9.08
C SER A 130 18.22 -10.85 8.89
N CYS A 131 17.46 -10.30 9.83
CA CYS A 131 17.35 -8.85 9.99
C CYS A 131 18.38 -8.35 11.01
N PRO A 132 19.04 -7.21 10.73
CA PRO A 132 19.96 -6.57 11.67
C PRO A 132 19.23 -5.99 12.88
#